data_AF-A0AA92W5Y6-F1
#
_entry.id   AF-A0AA92W5Y6-F1
#
_cell.length_a   1.000
_cell.length_b   1.000
_cell.length_c   1.000
_cell.angle_alpha   90.00
_cell.angle_beta   90.00
_cell.angle_gamma   90.00
#
_symmetry.space_group_name_H-M   'P 1'
#
loop_
_entity.id
_entity.type
_entity.pdbx_description
1 polymer ?
#
loop_
_entity_poly.entity_id
_entity_poly.type
_entity_poly.pdbx_seq_one_letter_code
_entity_poly.pdbx_strand_id
1 'polypeptide(L)'
;MRQKKAPIDYQLDYMEHLFFSIKHKKTESYVIHRIWDKLDDMRIRFVVQQKVELPNGRYALADLYLPQIGIFVEINEPFHAFQKKEDDYRNENIIKLTQNDQFIISCGNPNKDGEWLSLNEIHHQIDQCVAFIKERINQIQDLKPWDMSKWLSVEYHKQKGVFKAEDNDQLRTIDDICAVFNTKPKYHGYLRVGTASVPNKEKLEIWYPNIHNRSGWSNHLSEDQDTFEEFNEKDEIKRKKHVDTCIEDNKLRITFFRHKDELGMEFYKFIGIFALDIEESKKQNKCIWRRKSREYKL
;
A
#
# COMPACT_ATOMS: atom_id res chain seq x y z
N MET A 1 -27.64 -17.90 -6.35
CA MET A 1 -26.86 -16.66 -6.11
C MET A 1 -25.76 -16.99 -5.11
N ARG A 2 -24.47 -16.94 -5.49
CA ARG A 2 -23.40 -17.01 -4.48
C ARG A 2 -23.47 -15.73 -3.67
N GLN A 3 -23.65 -15.81 -2.36
CA GLN A 3 -23.46 -14.66 -1.47
C GLN A 3 -22.07 -14.10 -1.76
N LYS A 4 -22.00 -12.85 -2.26
CA LYS A 4 -20.73 -12.12 -2.31
C LYS A 4 -20.27 -12.02 -0.85
N LYS A 5 -19.13 -12.63 -0.52
CA LYS A 5 -18.50 -12.42 0.78
C LYS A 5 -18.28 -10.90 0.93
N ALA A 6 -18.60 -10.36 2.11
CA ALA A 6 -18.22 -9.00 2.43
C ALA A 6 -16.70 -8.85 2.26
N PRO A 7 -16.20 -7.68 1.84
CA PRO A 7 -14.77 -7.42 1.81
C PRO A 7 -14.19 -7.63 3.21
N ILE A 8 -12.98 -8.18 3.27
CA ILE A 8 -12.23 -8.29 4.52
C ILE A 8 -12.00 -6.88 5.10
N ASP A 9 -12.06 -6.76 6.42
CA ASP A 9 -11.70 -5.53 7.10
C ASP A 9 -10.27 -5.10 6.73
N TYR A 10 -10.05 -3.78 6.57
CA TYR A 10 -8.75 -3.28 6.13
C TYR A 10 -7.64 -3.59 7.14
N GLN A 11 -7.89 -3.37 8.43
CA GLN A 11 -6.86 -3.53 9.45
C GLN A 11 -6.52 -5.02 9.62
N LEU A 12 -7.51 -5.90 9.56
CA LEU A 12 -7.27 -7.34 9.56
C LEU A 12 -6.39 -7.78 8.38
N ASP A 13 -6.76 -7.37 7.15
CA ASP A 13 -6.00 -7.71 5.94
C ASP A 13 -4.57 -7.14 5.99
N TYR A 14 -4.40 -5.93 6.53
CA TYR A 14 -3.09 -5.33 6.75
C TYR A 14 -2.24 -6.18 7.71
N MET A 15 -2.80 -6.60 8.84
CA MET A 15 -2.07 -7.41 9.82
C MET A 15 -1.72 -8.80 9.27
N GLU A 16 -2.62 -9.44 8.51
CA GLU A 16 -2.31 -10.71 7.84
C GLU A 16 -1.12 -10.58 6.88
N HIS A 17 -1.12 -9.52 6.06
CA HIS A 17 -0.02 -9.24 5.13
C HIS A 17 1.29 -8.91 5.87
N LEU A 18 1.23 -8.09 6.93
CA LEU A 18 2.37 -7.74 7.76
C LEU A 18 3.01 -8.97 8.37
N PHE A 19 2.24 -9.81 9.06
CA PHE A 19 2.80 -11.02 9.69
C PHE A 19 3.28 -12.05 8.67
N PHE A 20 2.61 -12.17 7.53
CA PHE A 20 3.06 -13.03 6.44
C PHE A 20 4.43 -12.59 5.89
N SER A 21 4.68 -11.28 5.79
CA SER A 21 5.94 -10.72 5.27
C SER A 21 7.17 -11.07 6.13
N ILE A 22 6.98 -11.22 7.44
CA ILE A 22 8.07 -11.51 8.40
C ILE A 22 8.13 -12.98 8.81
N LYS A 23 7.27 -13.85 8.27
CA LYS A 23 7.14 -15.26 8.70
C LYS A 23 8.44 -16.08 8.68
N HIS A 24 9.41 -15.70 7.84
CA HIS A 24 10.69 -16.38 7.72
C HIS A 24 11.73 -15.93 8.75
N LYS A 25 11.50 -14.78 9.38
CA LYS A 25 12.35 -14.23 10.44
C LYS A 25 11.83 -14.69 11.80
N LYS A 26 12.27 -15.89 12.23
CA LYS A 26 11.62 -16.63 13.32
C LYS A 26 11.55 -15.83 14.63
N THR A 27 12.66 -15.26 15.08
CA THR A 27 12.73 -14.51 16.35
C THR A 27 12.00 -13.19 16.25
N GLU A 28 12.28 -12.39 15.20
CA GLU A 28 11.58 -11.12 14.96
C GLU A 28 10.07 -11.33 14.91
N SER A 29 9.62 -12.31 14.14
CA SER A 29 8.21 -12.67 14.03
C SER A 29 7.62 -13.00 15.39
N TYR A 30 8.24 -13.88 16.17
CA TYR A 30 7.75 -14.23 17.51
C TYR A 30 7.59 -13.02 18.43
N VAL A 31 8.62 -12.18 18.49
CA VAL A 31 8.65 -10.98 19.33
C VAL A 31 7.59 -9.98 18.88
N ILE A 32 7.49 -9.68 17.58
CA ILE A 32 6.54 -8.70 17.02
C ILE A 32 5.10 -9.15 17.24
N HIS A 33 4.76 -10.43 17.03
CA HIS A 33 3.43 -10.96 17.33
C HIS A 33 3.09 -10.77 18.81
N ARG A 34 4.03 -11.08 19.71
CA ARG A 34 3.81 -10.95 21.15
C ARG A 34 3.67 -9.48 21.59
N ILE A 35 4.42 -8.56 20.99
CA ILE A 35 4.26 -7.12 21.24
C ILE A 35 2.86 -6.68 20.78
N TRP A 36 2.42 -7.08 19.58
CA TRP A 36 1.08 -6.77 19.05
C TRP A 36 -0.02 -7.23 20.02
N ASP A 37 0.00 -8.51 20.40
CA ASP A 37 -1.02 -9.11 21.27
C ASP A 37 -1.05 -8.48 22.67
N LYS A 38 0.10 -8.09 23.23
CA LYS A 38 0.18 -7.51 24.59
C LYS A 38 -0.03 -6.00 24.62
N LEU A 39 0.29 -5.31 23.53
CA LEU A 39 -0.01 -3.89 23.39
C LEU A 39 -1.53 -3.70 23.35
N ASP A 40 -2.21 -4.50 22.52
CA ASP A 40 -3.67 -4.52 22.36
C ASP A 40 -4.25 -3.12 22.13
N ASP A 41 -3.64 -2.38 21.18
CA ASP A 41 -4.05 -1.01 20.84
C ASP A 41 -4.01 -0.78 19.33
N MET A 42 -5.17 -0.95 18.68
CA MET A 42 -5.32 -0.81 17.21
C MET A 42 -5.14 0.63 16.71
N ARG A 43 -4.98 1.62 17.60
CA ARG A 43 -4.64 3.00 17.19
C ARG A 43 -3.20 3.10 16.70
N ILE A 44 -2.34 2.14 17.05
CA ILE A 44 -0.93 2.14 16.69
C ILE A 44 -0.71 1.18 15.52
N ARG A 45 -0.18 1.71 14.41
CA ARG A 45 0.17 0.91 13.25
C ARG A 45 1.55 0.29 13.45
N PHE A 46 1.68 -1.00 13.15
CA PHE A 46 2.97 -1.67 13.09
C PHE A 46 3.51 -1.55 11.68
N VAL A 47 4.77 -1.15 11.53
CA VAL A 47 5.49 -1.17 10.26
C VAL A 47 6.76 -1.98 10.46
N VAL A 48 6.99 -2.98 9.62
CA VAL A 48 8.12 -3.89 9.75
C VAL A 48 9.15 -3.65 8.67
N GLN A 49 10.43 -3.90 8.98
CA GLN A 49 11.55 -3.73 8.04
C GLN A 49 11.58 -2.34 7.40
N GLN A 50 11.27 -1.30 8.20
CA GLN A 50 11.28 0.08 7.72
C GLN A 50 12.69 0.46 7.29
N LYS A 51 12.84 0.88 6.03
CA LYS A 51 14.11 1.44 5.53
C LYS A 51 14.37 2.78 6.19
N VAL A 52 15.56 2.92 6.76
CA VAL A 52 16.09 4.17 7.33
C VAL A 52 17.38 4.49 6.60
N GLU A 53 17.41 5.62 5.88
CA GLU A 53 18.63 6.09 5.19
C GLU A 53 19.68 6.54 6.20
N LEU A 54 20.89 6.00 6.07
CA LEU A 54 22.06 6.29 6.90
C LEU A 54 22.84 7.48 6.34
N PRO A 55 23.62 8.24 7.16
CA PRO A 55 24.30 9.46 6.69
C PRO A 55 25.39 9.18 5.64
N ASN A 56 25.82 7.93 5.54
CA ASN A 56 26.79 7.44 4.56
C ASN A 56 26.14 7.01 3.22
N GLY A 57 24.85 7.26 3.02
CA GLY A 57 24.10 6.85 1.83
C GLY A 57 23.72 5.37 1.77
N ARG A 58 24.02 4.59 2.82
CA ARG A 58 23.48 3.23 2.99
C ARG A 58 22.09 3.29 3.64
N TYR A 59 21.45 2.14 3.85
CA TYR A 59 20.22 2.06 4.61
C TYR A 59 20.31 0.95 5.65
N ALA A 60 19.57 1.13 6.75
CA ALA A 60 19.27 0.09 7.72
C ALA A 60 17.79 -0.32 7.61
N LEU A 61 17.47 -1.53 8.06
CA LEU A 61 16.10 -1.98 8.24
C LEU A 61 15.83 -2.05 9.73
N ALA A 62 14.83 -1.32 10.20
CA ALA A 62 14.36 -1.45 11.57
C ALA A 62 13.30 -2.55 11.64
N ASP A 63 13.40 -3.45 12.63
CA ASP A 63 12.53 -4.62 12.71
C ASP A 63 11.06 -4.25 12.91
N LEU A 64 10.80 -3.31 13.82
CA LEU A 64 9.48 -2.74 14.04
C LEU A 64 9.56 -1.22 14.25
N TYR A 65 8.68 -0.50 13.55
CA TYR A 65 8.46 0.94 13.68
C TYR A 65 6.99 1.20 14.00
N LEU A 66 6.76 2.13 14.93
CA LEU A 66 5.44 2.56 15.41
C LEU A 66 5.23 4.04 15.06
N PRO A 67 4.69 4.36 13.86
CA PRO A 67 4.73 5.71 13.31
C PRO A 67 3.96 6.76 14.12
N GLN A 68 2.86 6.37 14.76
CA GLN A 68 2.01 7.29 15.54
C GLN A 68 2.73 7.87 16.75
N ILE A 69 3.77 7.20 17.22
CA ILE A 69 4.49 7.55 18.45
C ILE A 69 6.01 7.68 18.25
N GLY A 70 6.48 7.51 17.02
CA GLY A 70 7.88 7.64 16.64
C GLY A 70 8.80 6.69 17.42
N ILE A 71 8.40 5.42 17.62
CA ILE A 71 9.24 4.43 18.32
C ILE A 71 9.74 3.38 17.35
N PHE A 72 11.04 3.06 17.47
CA PHE A 72 11.65 1.89 16.84
C PHE A 72 11.90 0.79 17.87
N VAL A 73 11.69 -0.45 17.48
CA VAL A 73 12.05 -1.64 18.26
C VAL A 73 12.99 -2.50 17.43
N GLU A 74 14.19 -2.74 17.94
CA GLU A 74 15.18 -3.64 17.34
C GLU A 74 15.26 -4.95 18.12
N ILE A 75 15.43 -6.04 17.39
CA ILE A 75 15.42 -7.40 17.94
C ILE A 75 16.77 -8.03 17.61
N ASN A 76 17.69 -7.98 18.58
CA ASN A 76 19.05 -8.44 18.39
C ASN A 76 19.16 -9.92 18.74
N GLU A 77 19.29 -10.77 17.72
CA GLU A 77 19.68 -12.17 17.90
C GLU A 77 21.12 -12.29 18.44
N PRO A 78 21.51 -13.42 19.06
CA PRO A 78 22.90 -13.62 19.47
C PRO A 78 23.81 -13.70 18.23
N PHE A 79 24.85 -12.87 18.19
CA PHE A 79 25.86 -12.86 17.13
C PHE A 79 27.27 -13.17 17.66
N HIS A 80 28.18 -13.58 16.78
CA HIS A 80 29.62 -13.67 17.08
C HIS A 80 30.26 -12.27 17.06
N ALA A 81 31.30 -12.05 17.87
CA ALA A 81 31.95 -10.75 18.11
C ALA A 81 32.33 -9.93 16.86
N PHE A 82 32.53 -10.56 15.70
CA PHE A 82 32.86 -9.89 14.44
C PHE A 82 31.69 -9.08 13.84
N GLN A 83 30.44 -9.44 14.11
CA GLN A 83 29.23 -8.75 13.61
C GLN A 83 28.76 -7.61 14.52
N LYS A 84 29.21 -7.60 15.78
CA LYS A 84 28.83 -6.60 16.79
C LYS A 84 29.17 -5.15 16.39
N LYS A 85 30.29 -4.94 15.70
CA LYS A 85 30.71 -3.59 15.27
C LYS A 85 29.82 -2.99 14.18
N GLU A 86 29.29 -3.82 13.28
CA GLU A 86 28.38 -3.35 12.24
C GLU A 86 26.99 -3.05 12.83
N ASP A 87 26.53 -3.86 13.80
CA ASP A 87 25.27 -3.61 14.51
C ASP A 87 25.33 -2.38 15.41
N ASP A 88 26.42 -2.15 16.14
CA ASP A 88 26.58 -0.97 16.98
C ASP A 88 26.58 0.30 16.12
N TYR A 89 27.29 0.31 14.99
CA TYR A 89 27.24 1.41 14.02
C TYR A 89 25.84 1.60 13.43
N ARG A 90 25.13 0.51 13.12
CA ARG A 90 23.75 0.55 12.60
C ARG A 90 22.81 1.21 13.61
N ASN A 91 22.83 0.76 14.86
CA ASN A 91 21.95 1.23 15.94
C ASN A 91 22.22 2.71 16.28
N GLU A 92 23.49 3.11 16.43
CA GLU A 92 23.85 4.50 16.70
C GLU A 92 23.37 5.46 15.61
N ASN A 93 23.38 5.05 14.35
CA ASN A 93 22.94 5.90 13.25
C ASN A 93 21.42 5.95 13.12
N ILE A 94 20.69 4.86 13.39
CA ILE A 94 19.21 4.90 13.47
C ILE A 94 18.77 5.93 14.51
N ILE A 95 19.38 5.93 15.69
CA ILE A 95 19.09 6.91 16.76
C ILE A 95 19.36 8.35 16.28
N LYS A 96 20.53 8.60 15.67
CA LYS A 96 20.93 9.94 15.22
C LYS A 96 20.03 10.49 14.10
N LEU A 97 19.53 9.64 13.22
CA LEU A 97 18.75 10.04 12.06
C LEU A 97 17.27 10.22 12.36
N THR A 98 16.75 9.40 13.27
CA THR A 98 15.32 9.38 13.51
C THR A 98 14.88 10.38 14.57
N GLN A 99 15.81 10.96 15.36
CA GLN A 99 15.49 11.78 16.55
C GLN A 99 14.46 11.12 17.48
N ASN A 100 14.29 9.81 17.35
CA ASN A 100 13.19 9.03 17.87
C ASN A 100 13.74 8.01 18.86
N ASP A 101 12.87 7.60 19.79
CA ASP A 101 13.28 6.65 20.81
C ASP A 101 13.32 5.22 20.28
N GLN A 102 14.39 4.53 20.65
CA GLN A 102 14.65 3.15 20.28
C GLN A 102 14.54 2.26 21.53
N PHE A 103 13.86 1.13 21.40
CA PHE A 103 13.89 0.05 22.38
C PHE A 103 14.60 -1.16 21.78
N ILE A 104 15.60 -1.70 22.49
CA ILE A 104 16.35 -2.87 22.03
C ILE A 104 15.91 -4.08 22.85
N ILE A 105 15.46 -5.13 22.18
CA ILE A 105 15.22 -6.44 22.76
C ILE A 105 16.43 -7.31 22.40
N SER A 106 17.28 -7.60 23.39
CA SER A 106 18.43 -8.48 23.20
C SER A 106 18.02 -9.93 23.47
N CYS A 107 18.10 -10.78 22.46
CA CYS A 107 17.86 -12.22 22.60
C CYS A 107 19.13 -13.00 22.95
N GLY A 108 20.29 -12.36 22.91
CA GLY A 108 21.59 -12.93 23.27
C GLY A 108 22.02 -12.66 24.71
N ASN A 109 22.79 -13.57 25.28
CA ASN A 109 23.39 -13.41 26.59
C ASN A 109 24.51 -12.35 26.51
N PRO A 110 24.44 -11.25 27.28
CA PRO A 110 25.44 -10.18 27.21
C PRO A 110 26.83 -10.62 27.68
N ASN A 111 26.90 -11.70 28.47
CA ASN A 111 28.14 -12.19 29.07
C ASN A 111 28.75 -13.38 28.31
N LYS A 112 28.04 -13.92 27.31
CA LYS A 112 28.45 -15.13 26.59
C LYS A 112 28.07 -15.05 25.12
N ASP A 113 29.06 -14.81 24.27
CA ASP A 113 28.87 -14.67 22.82
C ASP A 113 28.18 -15.90 22.21
N GLY A 114 27.16 -15.64 21.39
CA GLY A 114 26.38 -16.66 20.69
C GLY A 114 25.41 -17.47 21.56
N GLU A 115 25.36 -17.25 22.88
CA GLU A 115 24.37 -17.90 23.75
C GLU A 115 23.05 -17.13 23.73
N TRP A 116 21.93 -17.86 23.63
CA TRP A 116 20.58 -17.31 23.71
C TRP A 116 20.17 -17.09 25.16
N LEU A 117 19.41 -16.04 25.41
CA LEU A 117 18.63 -15.91 26.64
C LEU A 117 17.49 -16.94 26.67
N SER A 118 16.99 -17.23 27.87
CA SER A 118 15.79 -18.03 28.05
C SER A 118 14.55 -17.30 27.53
N LEU A 119 13.50 -18.07 27.21
CA LEU A 119 12.23 -17.53 26.76
C LEU A 119 11.62 -16.54 27.78
N ASN A 120 11.77 -16.82 29.08
CA ASN A 120 11.25 -15.96 30.16
C ASN A 120 11.99 -14.61 30.22
N GLU A 121 13.31 -14.60 30.01
CA GLU A 121 14.11 -13.38 29.96
C GLU A 121 13.73 -12.52 28.74
N ILE A 122 13.50 -13.16 27.58
CA ILE A 122 13.00 -12.48 26.39
C ILE A 122 11.59 -11.93 26.63
N HIS A 123 10.70 -12.69 27.28
CA HIS A 123 9.36 -12.20 27.64
C HIS A 123 9.41 -10.98 28.55
N HIS A 124 10.30 -10.98 29.53
CA HIS A 124 10.47 -9.83 30.43
C HIS A 124 10.86 -8.56 29.64
N GLN A 125 11.78 -8.67 28.69
CA GLN A 125 12.14 -7.55 27.82
C GLN A 125 10.98 -7.10 26.91
N ILE A 126 10.18 -8.04 26.40
CA ILE A 126 8.96 -7.72 25.64
C ILE A 126 7.95 -6.96 26.51
N ASP A 127 7.79 -7.36 27.78
CA ASP A 127 6.90 -6.66 28.71
C ASP A 127 7.39 -5.24 29.02
N GLN A 128 8.70 -5.05 29.17
CA GLN A 128 9.32 -3.73 29.32
C GLN A 128 9.11 -2.87 28.07
N CYS A 129 9.28 -3.43 26.87
CA CYS A 129 9.01 -2.76 25.60
C CYS A 129 7.55 -2.31 25.50
N VAL A 130 6.59 -3.19 25.82
CA VAL A 130 5.16 -2.85 25.82
C VAL A 130 4.83 -1.76 26.83
N ALA A 131 5.42 -1.82 28.03
CA ALA A 131 5.24 -0.77 29.04
C ALA A 131 5.76 0.59 28.55
N PHE A 132 6.96 0.59 27.95
CA PHE A 132 7.56 1.78 27.34
C PHE A 132 6.68 2.39 26.24
N ILE A 133 6.14 1.55 25.34
CA ILE A 133 5.21 1.97 24.30
C ILE A 133 3.94 2.60 24.91
N LYS A 134 3.34 1.94 25.91
CA LYS A 134 2.13 2.43 26.59
C LYS A 134 2.37 3.77 27.30
N GLU A 135 3.53 3.94 27.93
CA GLU A 135 3.92 5.20 28.54
C GLU A 135 4.00 6.32 27.49
N ARG A 136 4.67 6.07 26.35
CA ARG A 136 4.74 7.04 25.26
C ARG A 136 3.36 7.44 24.74
N ILE A 137 2.47 6.47 24.55
CA ILE A 137 1.09 6.73 24.11
C ILE A 137 0.39 7.70 25.06
N ASN A 138 0.55 7.52 26.38
CA ASN A 138 -0.08 8.36 27.39
C ASN A 138 0.51 9.79 27.48
N GLN A 139 1.73 10.01 26.97
CA GLN A 139 2.37 11.33 26.94
C GLN A 139 1.91 12.20 25.76
N ILE A 140 1.31 11.59 24.73
CA ILE A 140 0.87 12.30 23.52
C ILE A 140 -0.58 12.76 23.70
N GLN A 141 -0.79 14.08 23.78
CA GLN A 141 -2.13 14.66 23.97
C GLN A 141 -3.07 14.39 22.78
N ASP A 142 -2.60 14.63 21.55
CA ASP A 142 -3.39 14.51 20.32
C ASP A 142 -2.87 13.35 19.46
N LEU A 143 -2.93 12.13 20.00
CA LEU A 143 -2.55 10.92 19.25
C LEU A 143 -3.44 10.79 18.01
N LYS A 144 -2.82 10.87 16.82
CA LYS A 144 -3.51 10.59 15.55
C LYS A 144 -3.56 9.08 15.36
N PRO A 145 -4.73 8.43 15.49
CA PRO A 145 -4.82 6.98 15.39
C PRO A 145 -4.54 6.51 13.96
N TRP A 146 -4.18 5.24 13.83
CA TRP A 146 -4.20 4.52 12.56
C TRP A 146 -5.63 4.35 12.06
N ASP A 147 -6.12 5.34 11.30
CA ASP A 147 -7.49 5.37 10.78
C ASP A 147 -7.50 5.18 9.25
N MET A 148 -6.67 4.24 8.76
CA MET A 148 -6.56 4.05 7.32
C MET A 148 -7.83 3.50 6.68
N SER A 149 -8.72 2.86 7.45
CA SER A 149 -9.97 2.31 6.93
C SER A 149 -10.94 3.42 6.51
N LYS A 150 -10.95 4.55 7.23
CA LYS A 150 -11.89 5.66 6.99
C LYS A 150 -11.74 6.28 5.61
N TRP A 151 -10.54 6.67 5.20
CA TRP A 151 -10.32 7.31 3.89
C TRP A 151 -10.33 6.34 2.69
N LEU A 152 -10.46 5.03 2.95
CA LEU A 152 -10.65 4.00 1.92
C LEU A 152 -12.13 3.70 1.65
N SER A 153 -13.03 4.28 2.47
CA SER A 153 -14.47 4.00 2.41
C SER A 153 -15.19 4.75 1.28
N VAL A 154 -16.28 4.15 0.81
CA VAL A 154 -17.18 4.77 -0.17
C VAL A 154 -17.79 6.06 0.40
N GLU A 155 -18.18 6.01 1.67
CA GLU A 155 -18.83 7.11 2.39
C GLU A 155 -17.91 8.33 2.50
N TYR A 156 -16.63 8.11 2.82
CA TYR A 156 -15.63 9.19 2.87
C TYR A 156 -15.53 9.92 1.54
N HIS A 157 -15.35 9.18 0.43
CA HIS A 157 -15.21 9.80 -0.89
C HIS A 157 -16.49 10.51 -1.35
N LYS A 158 -17.67 9.95 -1.03
CA LYS A 158 -18.96 10.62 -1.29
C LYS A 158 -19.11 11.92 -0.50
N GLN A 159 -18.73 11.93 0.77
CA GLN A 159 -18.78 13.13 1.63
C GLN A 159 -17.76 14.18 1.20
N LYS A 160 -16.54 13.76 0.84
CA LYS A 160 -15.49 14.62 0.29
C LYS A 160 -15.95 15.28 -1.02
N GLY A 161 -16.70 14.55 -1.86
CA GLY A 161 -17.33 15.07 -3.07
C GLY A 161 -16.37 15.38 -4.23
N VAL A 162 -15.07 15.15 -4.04
CA VAL A 162 -14.02 15.41 -5.02
C VAL A 162 -12.90 14.39 -4.89
N PHE A 163 -12.41 13.93 -6.04
CA PHE A 163 -11.19 13.15 -6.18
C PHE A 163 -10.05 14.05 -6.69
N LYS A 164 -8.85 13.94 -6.11
CA LYS A 164 -7.64 14.66 -6.55
C LYS A 164 -6.47 13.69 -6.71
N ALA A 165 -5.71 13.82 -7.80
CA ALA A 165 -4.58 12.94 -8.10
C ALA A 165 -3.38 13.21 -7.17
N GLU A 166 -3.27 14.44 -6.69
CA GLU A 166 -2.27 14.89 -5.70
C GLU A 166 -2.57 14.35 -4.31
N ASP A 167 -3.85 14.13 -3.99
CA ASP A 167 -4.26 13.49 -2.75
C ASP A 167 -4.00 11.98 -2.85
N ASN A 168 -3.93 11.31 -1.70
CA ASN A 168 -3.88 9.85 -1.66
C ASN A 168 -5.29 9.22 -1.80
N ASP A 169 -6.09 9.73 -2.75
CA ASP A 169 -7.46 9.26 -2.95
C ASP A 169 -7.46 7.89 -3.63
N GLN A 170 -7.82 6.86 -2.86
CA GLN A 170 -7.79 5.48 -3.29
C GLN A 170 -8.88 4.65 -2.63
N LEU A 171 -9.23 3.55 -3.29
CA LEU A 171 -10.22 2.57 -2.83
C LEU A 171 -9.64 1.15 -2.91
N ARG A 172 -10.21 0.24 -2.11
CA ARG A 172 -9.76 -1.15 -2.02
C ARG A 172 -10.19 -2.00 -3.20
N THR A 173 -11.39 -1.76 -3.73
CA THR A 173 -11.94 -2.60 -4.80
C THR A 173 -12.64 -1.80 -5.89
N ILE A 174 -12.73 -2.39 -7.09
CA ILE A 174 -13.56 -1.85 -8.18
C ILE A 174 -15.04 -1.75 -7.78
N ASP A 175 -15.52 -2.64 -6.90
CA ASP A 175 -16.90 -2.58 -6.39
C ASP A 175 -17.09 -1.29 -5.56
N ASP A 176 -16.12 -0.92 -4.72
CA ASP A 176 -16.15 0.33 -3.94
C ASP A 176 -16.07 1.56 -4.86
N ILE A 177 -15.17 1.54 -5.86
CA ILE A 177 -15.10 2.59 -6.88
C ILE A 177 -16.47 2.76 -7.52
N CYS A 178 -17.07 1.70 -8.05
CA CYS A 178 -18.39 1.78 -8.67
C CYS A 178 -19.47 2.30 -7.70
N ALA A 179 -19.41 1.89 -6.44
CA ALA A 179 -20.36 2.34 -5.41
C ALA A 179 -20.26 3.85 -5.12
N VAL A 180 -19.06 4.44 -5.18
CA VAL A 180 -18.88 5.92 -5.08
C VAL A 180 -19.66 6.63 -6.17
N PHE A 181 -19.64 6.12 -7.40
CA PHE A 181 -20.35 6.68 -8.56
C PHE A 181 -21.81 6.21 -8.70
N ASN A 182 -22.35 5.53 -7.68
CA ASN A 182 -23.70 4.96 -7.71
C ASN A 182 -23.95 4.03 -8.91
N THR A 183 -22.92 3.27 -9.31
CA THR A 183 -22.96 2.31 -10.42
C THR A 183 -22.50 0.92 -9.95
N LYS A 184 -22.45 -0.05 -10.86
CA LYS A 184 -21.99 -1.42 -10.58
C LYS A 184 -20.94 -1.86 -11.61
N PRO A 185 -19.97 -2.71 -11.21
CA PRO A 185 -19.02 -3.29 -12.15
C PRO A 185 -19.75 -4.10 -13.23
N LYS A 186 -19.27 -4.01 -14.47
CA LYS A 186 -19.76 -4.80 -15.59
C LYS A 186 -19.02 -6.13 -15.69
N TYR A 187 -19.75 -7.18 -16.08
CA TYR A 187 -19.21 -8.53 -16.25
C TYR A 187 -19.56 -9.07 -17.64
N HIS A 188 -18.64 -9.83 -18.22
CA HIS A 188 -18.85 -10.65 -19.41
C HIS A 188 -18.57 -12.12 -19.04
N GLY A 189 -19.63 -12.86 -18.72
CA GLY A 189 -19.52 -14.16 -18.06
C GLY A 189 -18.81 -14.03 -16.71
N TYR A 190 -17.72 -14.76 -16.52
CA TYR A 190 -16.89 -14.70 -15.29
C TYR A 190 -15.87 -13.55 -15.30
N LEU A 191 -15.67 -12.87 -16.43
CA LEU A 191 -14.67 -11.82 -16.58
C LEU A 191 -15.26 -10.46 -16.20
N ARG A 192 -14.53 -9.69 -15.40
CA ARG A 192 -14.86 -8.29 -15.11
C ARG A 192 -14.36 -7.42 -16.27
N VAL A 193 -15.24 -6.60 -16.84
CA VAL A 193 -14.89 -5.62 -17.88
C VAL A 193 -14.03 -4.53 -17.26
N GLY A 194 -13.07 -3.95 -17.99
CA GLY A 194 -12.11 -2.94 -17.49
C GLY A 194 -12.68 -1.52 -17.29
N THR A 195 -13.96 -1.32 -17.59
CA THR A 195 -14.65 -0.02 -17.48
C THR A 195 -16.07 -0.16 -16.92
N ALA A 196 -16.57 0.92 -16.34
CA ALA A 196 -17.96 1.06 -15.89
C ALA A 196 -18.53 2.41 -16.33
N SER A 197 -19.84 2.47 -16.60
CA SER A 197 -20.52 3.71 -16.98
C SER A 197 -20.77 4.60 -15.76
N VAL A 198 -20.66 5.91 -15.96
CA VAL A 198 -21.09 6.90 -14.98
C VAL A 198 -22.57 7.24 -15.22
N PRO A 199 -23.46 7.11 -14.22
CA PRO A 199 -24.88 7.42 -14.39
C PRO A 199 -25.09 8.85 -14.92
N ASN A 200 -25.96 8.98 -15.93
CA ASN A 200 -26.32 10.26 -16.57
C ASN A 200 -25.16 11.05 -17.20
N LYS A 201 -23.99 10.44 -17.43
CA LYS A 201 -22.82 11.09 -18.06
C LYS A 201 -22.28 10.21 -19.19
N GLU A 202 -22.95 10.17 -20.35
CA GLU A 202 -22.65 9.24 -21.47
C GLU A 202 -21.25 9.39 -22.06
N LYS A 203 -20.68 10.60 -22.00
CA LYS A 203 -19.31 10.90 -22.46
C LYS A 203 -18.23 10.61 -21.41
N LEU A 204 -18.60 10.05 -20.26
CA LEU A 204 -17.68 9.69 -19.18
C LEU A 204 -17.82 8.21 -18.82
N GLU A 205 -16.69 7.58 -18.59
CA GLU A 205 -16.63 6.24 -18.00
C GLU A 205 -15.57 6.16 -16.92
N ILE A 206 -15.77 5.24 -15.98
CA ILE A 206 -14.80 4.86 -14.98
C ILE A 206 -13.89 3.83 -15.63
N TRP A 207 -12.58 4.04 -15.55
CA TRP A 207 -11.59 3.12 -16.08
C TRP A 207 -10.65 2.65 -14.99
N TYR A 208 -10.38 1.35 -14.96
CA TYR A 208 -9.46 0.74 -14.00
C TYR A 208 -8.42 -0.09 -14.77
N PRO A 209 -7.41 0.58 -15.35
CA PRO A 209 -6.42 -0.07 -16.19
C PRO A 209 -5.64 -1.11 -15.40
N ASN A 210 -5.37 -2.24 -16.06
CA ASN A 210 -4.48 -3.27 -15.53
C ASN A 210 -3.24 -3.33 -16.41
N ILE A 211 -2.06 -3.32 -15.79
CA ILE A 211 -0.76 -3.26 -16.49
C ILE A 211 -0.66 -4.34 -17.55
N HIS A 212 -1.00 -5.58 -17.20
CA HIS A 212 -1.08 -6.68 -18.16
C HIS A 212 -2.29 -7.57 -17.88
N ASN A 213 -2.94 -8.08 -18.92
CA ASN A 213 -3.97 -9.09 -18.78
C ASN A 213 -3.73 -10.33 -19.65
N ARG A 214 -4.40 -11.43 -19.30
CA ARG A 214 -4.23 -12.74 -19.96
C ARG A 214 -4.63 -12.75 -21.45
N SER A 215 -5.43 -11.79 -21.88
CA SER A 215 -5.84 -11.60 -23.27
C SER A 215 -4.82 -10.83 -24.13
N GLY A 216 -3.65 -10.50 -23.56
CA GLY A 216 -2.57 -9.80 -24.26
C GLY A 216 -2.75 -8.29 -24.32
N TRP A 217 -3.68 -7.71 -23.56
CA TRP A 217 -3.74 -6.24 -23.42
C TRP A 217 -2.73 -5.78 -22.40
N SER A 218 -2.08 -4.66 -22.74
CA SER A 218 -1.15 -3.94 -21.90
C SER A 218 -1.60 -2.50 -21.71
N ASN A 219 -1.39 -1.97 -20.50
CA ASN A 219 -1.58 -0.57 -20.16
C ASN A 219 -0.28 -0.03 -19.55
N HIS A 220 0.39 0.86 -20.25
CA HIS A 220 1.62 1.50 -19.78
C HIS A 220 1.34 2.93 -19.38
N LEU A 221 1.64 3.28 -18.12
CA LEU A 221 1.61 4.66 -17.64
C LEU A 221 3.01 5.26 -17.77
N SER A 222 3.11 6.45 -18.36
CA SER A 222 4.37 7.21 -18.43
C SER A 222 4.84 7.64 -17.03
N GLU A 223 6.15 7.93 -16.89
CA GLU A 223 6.76 8.31 -15.60
C GLU A 223 6.16 9.60 -15.01
N ASP A 224 5.79 10.56 -15.85
CA ASP A 224 5.08 11.81 -15.48
C ASP A 224 3.60 11.59 -15.11
N GLN A 225 3.11 10.36 -15.28
CA GLN A 225 1.72 9.94 -15.08
C GLN A 225 0.70 10.71 -15.92
N ASP A 226 1.13 11.34 -17.03
CA ASP A 226 0.27 12.13 -17.91
C ASP A 226 -0.23 11.35 -19.13
N THR A 227 0.36 10.20 -19.45
CA THR A 227 0.04 9.44 -20.65
C THR A 227 -0.14 7.95 -20.36
N PHE A 228 -1.24 7.37 -20.85
CA PHE A 228 -1.36 5.92 -20.99
C PHE A 228 -1.23 5.47 -22.43
N GLU A 229 -0.53 4.37 -22.64
CA GLU A 229 -0.62 3.56 -23.85
C GLU A 229 -1.39 2.28 -23.57
N GLU A 230 -2.52 2.08 -24.26
CA GLU A 230 -3.34 0.88 -24.18
C GLU A 230 -3.34 0.15 -25.53
N PHE A 231 -2.89 -1.10 -25.55
CA PHE A 231 -2.86 -1.89 -26.78
C PHE A 231 -2.79 -3.39 -26.52
N ASN A 232 -3.21 -4.19 -27.52
CA ASN A 232 -3.03 -5.64 -27.49
C ASN A 232 -1.67 -6.01 -28.06
N GLU A 233 -0.73 -6.47 -27.25
CA GLU A 233 0.65 -6.77 -27.63
C GLU A 233 0.77 -7.83 -28.74
N LYS A 234 -0.20 -8.74 -28.85
CA LYS A 234 -0.10 -9.95 -29.68
C LYS A 234 -0.98 -9.94 -30.92
N ASP A 235 -2.05 -9.15 -30.94
CA ASP A 235 -3.08 -9.19 -31.97
C ASP A 235 -3.36 -7.80 -32.54
N GLU A 236 -2.76 -7.52 -33.70
CA GLU A 236 -2.88 -6.23 -34.39
C GLU A 236 -4.31 -5.95 -34.90
N ILE A 237 -5.05 -6.98 -35.30
CA ILE A 237 -6.43 -6.83 -35.78
C ILE A 237 -7.34 -6.41 -34.62
N LYS A 238 -7.22 -7.09 -33.46
CA LYS A 238 -7.94 -6.70 -32.24
C LYS A 238 -7.54 -5.30 -31.79
N ARG A 239 -6.25 -4.97 -31.87
CA ARG A 239 -5.72 -3.65 -31.53
C ARG A 239 -6.37 -2.56 -32.39
N LYS A 240 -6.34 -2.72 -33.72
CA LYS A 240 -6.95 -1.77 -34.65
C LYS A 240 -8.44 -1.59 -34.39
N LYS A 241 -9.19 -2.70 -34.28
CA LYS A 241 -10.64 -2.65 -33.99
C LYS A 241 -10.94 -1.90 -32.70
N HIS A 242 -10.13 -2.09 -31.66
CA HIS A 242 -10.30 -1.41 -30.39
C HIS A 242 -9.98 0.09 -30.47
N VAL A 243 -8.92 0.47 -31.19
CA VAL A 243 -8.60 1.88 -31.48
C VAL A 243 -9.77 2.55 -32.20
N ASP A 244 -10.27 1.93 -33.28
CA ASP A 244 -11.40 2.46 -34.05
C ASP A 244 -12.66 2.62 -33.16
N THR A 245 -12.94 1.64 -32.28
CA THR A 245 -14.05 1.71 -31.30
C THR A 245 -13.87 2.86 -30.28
N CYS A 246 -12.66 3.03 -29.75
CA CYS A 246 -12.38 4.09 -28.78
C CYS A 246 -12.48 5.49 -29.41
N ILE A 247 -12.09 5.62 -30.68
CA ILE A 247 -12.25 6.86 -31.45
C ILE A 247 -13.72 7.18 -31.68
N GLU A 248 -14.54 6.17 -32.02
CA GLU A 248 -15.99 6.35 -32.21
C GLU A 248 -16.69 6.76 -30.90
N ASP A 249 -16.38 6.09 -29.80
CA ASP A 249 -16.95 6.39 -28.48
C ASP A 249 -16.51 7.78 -27.98
N ASN A 250 -15.22 8.10 -28.15
CA ASN A 250 -14.53 9.32 -27.71
C ASN A 250 -14.91 9.76 -26.29
N LYS A 251 -14.86 8.82 -25.34
CA LYS A 251 -15.20 9.07 -23.93
C LYS A 251 -14.01 9.62 -23.15
N LEU A 252 -14.31 10.43 -22.15
CA LEU A 252 -13.38 10.76 -21.06
C LEU A 252 -13.37 9.62 -20.04
N ARG A 253 -12.18 9.30 -19.53
CA ARG A 253 -11.97 8.22 -18.57
C ARG A 253 -11.57 8.77 -17.22
N ILE A 254 -12.38 8.52 -16.20
CA ILE A 254 -12.05 8.77 -14.80
C ILE A 254 -11.23 7.56 -14.34
N THR A 255 -9.92 7.76 -14.17
CA THR A 255 -8.98 6.64 -14.09
C THR A 255 -8.58 6.32 -12.67
N PHE A 256 -8.84 5.08 -12.26
CA PHE A 256 -8.40 4.49 -11.01
C PHE A 256 -7.36 3.40 -11.29
N PHE A 257 -6.08 3.74 -11.17
CA PHE A 257 -5.00 2.84 -11.51
C PHE A 257 -4.68 1.88 -10.36
N ARG A 258 -4.54 0.60 -10.70
CA ARG A 258 -4.22 -0.44 -9.73
C ARG A 258 -2.74 -0.35 -9.35
N HIS A 259 -2.45 -0.32 -8.06
CA HIS A 259 -1.09 -0.42 -7.53
C HIS A 259 -1.05 -1.34 -6.30
N LYS A 260 0.16 -1.72 -5.92
CA LYS A 260 0.45 -2.45 -4.70
C LYS A 260 1.30 -1.60 -3.77
N ASP A 261 1.02 -1.66 -2.49
CA ASP A 261 1.90 -1.09 -1.47
C ASP A 261 3.07 -2.03 -1.15
N GLU A 262 3.89 -1.63 -0.18
CA GLU A 262 5.07 -2.38 0.28
C GLU A 262 4.73 -3.76 0.87
N LEU A 263 3.52 -3.93 1.40
CA LEU A 263 3.01 -5.21 1.90
C LEU A 263 2.34 -6.05 0.81
N GLY A 264 2.32 -5.55 -0.43
CA GLY A 264 1.69 -6.20 -1.57
C GLY A 264 0.17 -6.10 -1.60
N MET A 265 -0.42 -5.27 -0.73
CA MET A 265 -1.86 -5.02 -0.70
C MET A 265 -2.27 -4.24 -1.94
N GLU A 266 -3.35 -4.64 -2.58
CA GLU A 266 -3.84 -4.01 -3.81
C GLU A 266 -4.79 -2.84 -3.51
N PHE A 267 -4.55 -1.71 -4.16
CA PHE A 267 -5.39 -0.53 -4.12
C PHE A 267 -5.63 0.04 -5.52
N TYR A 268 -6.68 0.83 -5.65
CA TYR A 268 -7.01 1.57 -6.87
C TYR A 268 -6.95 3.07 -6.59
N LYS A 269 -5.89 3.71 -7.07
CA LYS A 269 -5.64 5.14 -6.84
C LYS A 269 -6.23 5.98 -7.97
N PHE A 270 -6.93 7.04 -7.64
CA PHE A 270 -7.34 8.03 -8.63
C PHE A 270 -6.11 8.80 -9.14
N ILE A 271 -5.96 8.86 -10.46
CA ILE A 271 -4.80 9.50 -11.09
C ILE A 271 -5.17 10.58 -12.13
N GLY A 272 -6.46 10.85 -12.29
CA GLY A 272 -6.97 11.91 -13.15
C GLY A 272 -8.05 11.49 -14.14
N ILE A 273 -8.46 12.45 -14.96
CA ILE A 273 -9.36 12.27 -16.10
C ILE A 273 -8.53 12.27 -17.36
N PHE A 274 -8.69 11.25 -18.20
CA PHE A 274 -7.94 11.06 -19.43
C PHE A 274 -8.85 11.16 -20.66
N ALA A 275 -8.31 11.70 -21.76
CA ALA A 275 -8.96 11.77 -23.06
C ALA A 275 -8.10 11.10 -24.12
N LEU A 276 -8.74 10.51 -25.13
CA LEU A 276 -8.03 9.88 -26.24
C LEU A 276 -7.37 10.95 -27.12
N ASP A 277 -6.08 10.76 -27.42
CA ASP A 277 -5.35 11.49 -28.46
C ASP A 277 -5.59 10.79 -29.79
N ILE A 278 -6.63 11.20 -30.51
CA ILE A 278 -7.13 10.51 -31.71
C ILE A 278 -6.05 10.41 -32.79
N GLU A 279 -5.30 11.49 -33.03
CA GLU A 279 -4.30 11.54 -34.08
C GLU A 279 -3.12 10.62 -33.77
N GLU A 280 -2.57 10.71 -32.55
CA GLU A 280 -1.47 9.84 -32.16
C GLU A 280 -1.92 8.37 -32.04
N SER A 281 -3.17 8.13 -31.63
CA SER A 281 -3.74 6.79 -31.54
C SER A 281 -3.84 6.10 -32.89
N LYS A 282 -4.32 6.82 -33.92
CA LYS A 282 -4.36 6.32 -35.30
C LYS A 282 -2.96 6.04 -35.82
N LYS A 283 -2.03 6.98 -35.60
CA LYS A 283 -0.65 6.90 -36.09
C LYS A 283 0.11 5.71 -35.51
N GLN A 284 -0.07 5.43 -34.22
CA GLN A 284 0.63 4.33 -33.54
C GLN A 284 -0.14 3.02 -33.56
N ASN A 285 -1.40 3.02 -34.01
CA ASN A 285 -2.33 1.91 -33.84
C ASN A 285 -2.41 1.45 -32.36
N LYS A 286 -2.47 2.39 -31.42
CA LYS A 286 -2.60 2.15 -29.97
C LYS A 286 -3.58 3.18 -29.42
N CYS A 287 -4.29 2.90 -28.32
CA CYS A 287 -5.05 3.94 -27.65
C CYS A 287 -4.09 4.78 -26.80
N ILE A 288 -3.85 6.03 -27.19
CA ILE A 288 -3.01 6.98 -26.47
C ILE A 288 -3.92 7.91 -25.67
N TRP A 289 -3.87 7.80 -24.35
CA TRP A 289 -4.72 8.58 -23.46
C TRP A 289 -3.90 9.66 -22.76
N ARG A 290 -4.32 10.92 -22.87
CA ARG A 290 -3.66 12.08 -22.24
C ARG A 290 -4.46 12.59 -21.07
N ARG A 291 -3.82 12.83 -19.92
CA ARG A 291 -4.45 13.43 -18.75
C ARG A 291 -4.93 14.85 -19.09
N LYS A 292 -6.19 15.14 -18.77
CA LYS A 292 -6.85 16.44 -18.98
C LYS A 292 -7.20 17.14 -17.67
N SER A 293 -7.37 16.38 -16.60
CA SER A 293 -7.61 16.91 -15.27
C SER A 293 -6.95 16.02 -14.22
N ARG A 294 -6.47 16.65 -13.16
CA ARG A 294 -6.01 16.00 -11.93
C ARG A 294 -7.09 15.94 -10.86
N GLU A 295 -8.26 16.52 -11.13
CA GLU A 295 -9.40 16.53 -10.20
C GLU A 295 -10.69 16.07 -10.89
N TYR A 296 -11.57 15.42 -10.12
CA TYR A 296 -12.94 15.08 -10.54
C TYR A 296 -13.92 15.36 -9.41
N LYS A 297 -14.94 16.19 -9.68
CA LYS A 297 -16.04 16.45 -8.75
C LYS A 297 -17.18 15.45 -9.01
N LEU A 298 -17.64 14.78 -7.95
CA LEU A 298 -18.68 13.76 -7.99
C LEU A 298 -20.02 14.31 -8.50
#